data_AF-A0A7C9RFH1-F1
#
_entry.id   AF-A0A7C9RFH1-F1
#
_cell.length_a   1.000
_cell.length_b   1.000
_cell.length_c   1.000
_cell.angle_alpha   90.00
_cell.angle_beta   90.00
_cell.angle_gamma   90.00
#
_symmetry.space_group_name_H-M   'P 1'
#
loop_
_entity.id
_entity.type
_entity.pdbx_description
1 polymer ?
#
loop_
_entity_poly.entity_id
_entity_poly.type
_entity_poly.pdbx_seq_one_letter_code
_entity_poly.pdbx_strand_id
1 'polypeptide(L)'
;FVLSDAVLKQVREDFDAGRADETETSAAIRAAWKEAGELVDPHTAVALAVADQDKPVSTVPNIVLSTAHAAKFPDAVEAACGVRPPLPAWLDGLMTKSEHIKVMNNDQTEVERFILSVSRAAKQGVAG
;
A
#
# COMPACT_ATOMS: atom_id res chain seq x y z
N PHE A 1 -22.93 1.93 -14.66
CA PHE A 1 -22.12 2.94 -15.38
C PHE A 1 -21.28 2.19 -16.42
N VAL A 2 -21.19 2.70 -17.66
CA VAL A 2 -20.44 2.07 -18.77
C VAL A 2 -19.71 3.18 -19.53
N LEU A 3 -18.44 2.97 -19.87
CA LEU A 3 -17.65 3.91 -20.68
C LEU A 3 -18.03 3.78 -22.16
N SER A 4 -17.95 4.87 -22.93
CA SER A 4 -18.07 4.79 -24.39
C SER A 4 -16.85 4.12 -25.00
N ASP A 5 -17.02 3.49 -26.15
CA ASP A 5 -15.93 2.81 -26.87
C ASP A 5 -14.77 3.75 -27.19
N ALA A 6 -15.07 5.01 -27.52
CA ALA A 6 -14.04 6.02 -27.80
C ALA A 6 -13.17 6.32 -26.57
N VAL A 7 -13.78 6.46 -25.39
CA VAL A 7 -13.05 6.69 -24.14
C VAL A 7 -12.26 5.46 -23.75
N LEU A 8 -12.87 4.27 -23.83
CA LEU A 8 -12.19 3.02 -23.49
C LEU A 8 -10.99 2.76 -24.42
N LYS A 9 -11.11 3.08 -25.70
CA LYS A 9 -10.01 3.00 -26.66
C LYS A 9 -8.86 3.93 -26.26
N GLN A 10 -9.16 5.18 -25.94
CA GLN A 10 -8.14 6.16 -25.55
C GLN A 10 -7.36 5.73 -24.30
N VAL A 11 -8.03 5.19 -23.28
CA VAL A 11 -7.34 4.66 -22.08
C VAL A 11 -6.39 3.52 -22.43
N ARG A 12 -6.81 2.61 -23.33
CA ARG A 12 -6.01 1.44 -23.74
C ARG A 12 -4.84 1.78 -24.66
N GLU A 13 -4.73 3.02 -25.15
CA GLU A 13 -3.56 3.48 -25.91
C GLU A 13 -2.36 3.74 -24.97
N ASP A 14 -2.62 4.15 -23.72
CA ASP A 14 -1.58 4.54 -22.74
C ASP A 14 -1.47 3.59 -21.54
N PHE A 15 -2.52 2.82 -21.23
CA PHE A 15 -2.60 2.00 -20.02
C PHE A 15 -2.94 0.54 -20.33
N ASP A 16 -2.25 -0.35 -19.61
CA ASP A 16 -2.63 -1.75 -19.44
C ASP A 16 -2.96 -2.03 -17.97
N ALA A 17 -3.58 -3.17 -17.69
CA ALA A 17 -3.94 -3.59 -16.35
C ALA A 17 -3.87 -5.11 -16.19
N GLY A 18 -3.16 -5.55 -15.15
CA GLY A 18 -3.17 -6.93 -14.68
C GLY A 18 -3.82 -7.06 -13.31
N ARG A 19 -3.96 -8.31 -12.86
CA ARG A 19 -4.34 -8.65 -11.49
C ARG A 19 -3.44 -9.77 -10.99
N ALA A 20 -3.22 -9.79 -9.68
CA ALA A 20 -2.64 -10.92 -8.99
C ALA A 20 -3.56 -11.30 -7.82
N ASP A 21 -3.88 -12.58 -7.68
CA ASP A 21 -4.55 -13.09 -6.48
C ASP A 21 -3.55 -13.33 -5.33
N GLU A 22 -4.05 -13.83 -4.20
CA GLU A 22 -3.25 -14.06 -2.99
C GLU A 22 -2.16 -15.13 -3.21
N THR A 23 -2.43 -16.11 -4.08
CA THR A 23 -1.48 -17.18 -4.40
C THR A 23 -0.35 -16.63 -5.27
N GLU A 24 -0.70 -15.87 -6.30
CA GLU A 24 0.24 -15.18 -7.20
C GLU A 24 1.08 -14.16 -6.42
N THR A 25 0.46 -13.36 -5.56
CA THR A 25 1.14 -12.39 -4.69
C THR A 25 2.13 -13.08 -3.77
N SER A 26 1.72 -14.18 -3.11
CA SER A 26 2.62 -14.95 -2.23
C SER A 26 3.77 -15.60 -3.00
N ALA A 27 3.53 -16.04 -4.24
CA ALA A 27 4.57 -16.58 -5.11
C ALA A 27 5.59 -15.49 -5.50
N ALA A 28 5.14 -14.28 -5.82
CA ALA A 28 6.01 -13.16 -6.13
C ALA A 28 6.87 -12.73 -4.93
N ILE A 29 6.33 -12.70 -3.70
CA ILE A 29 7.13 -12.46 -2.48
C ILE A 29 8.23 -13.53 -2.33
N ARG A 30 7.89 -14.81 -2.53
CA ARG A 30 8.88 -15.89 -2.47
C ARG A 30 9.96 -15.76 -3.54
N ALA A 31 9.57 -15.43 -4.77
CA ALA A 31 10.50 -15.27 -5.88
C ALA A 31 11.46 -14.11 -5.62
N ALA A 32 10.96 -12.94 -5.25
CA ALA A 32 11.77 -11.76 -4.91
C ALA A 32 12.81 -12.09 -3.82
N TRP A 33 12.39 -12.81 -2.77
CA TRP A 33 13.31 -13.23 -1.71
C TRP A 33 14.34 -14.26 -2.21
N LYS A 34 13.91 -15.29 -2.93
CA LYS A 34 14.78 -16.39 -3.36
C LYS A 34 15.79 -15.97 -4.44
N GLU A 35 15.38 -15.07 -5.33
CA GLU A 35 16.13 -14.72 -6.55
C GLU A 35 16.94 -13.44 -6.38
N ALA A 36 16.40 -12.44 -5.70
CA ALA A 36 17.05 -11.14 -5.50
C ALA A 36 17.49 -10.90 -4.05
N GLY A 37 17.04 -11.71 -3.09
CA GLY A 37 17.32 -11.47 -1.67
C GLY A 37 16.54 -10.28 -1.09
N GLU A 38 15.44 -9.88 -1.72
CA GLU A 38 14.65 -8.70 -1.32
C GLU A 38 13.33 -9.12 -0.68
N LEU A 39 13.04 -8.59 0.51
CA LEU A 39 11.75 -8.75 1.17
C LEU A 39 10.80 -7.64 0.72
N VAL A 40 9.80 -8.00 -0.08
CA VAL A 40 8.80 -7.06 -0.59
C VAL A 40 7.47 -7.23 0.13
N ASP A 41 6.73 -6.13 0.25
CA ASP A 41 5.38 -6.12 0.78
C ASP A 41 4.36 -6.66 -0.26
N PRO A 42 3.13 -7.02 0.14
CA PRO A 42 2.14 -7.57 -0.79
C PRO A 42 1.76 -6.62 -1.93
N HIS A 43 1.78 -5.30 -1.73
CA HIS A 43 1.44 -4.33 -2.79
C HIS A 43 2.52 -4.30 -3.88
N THR A 44 3.80 -4.31 -3.48
CA THR A 44 4.92 -4.44 -4.42
C THR A 44 4.87 -5.79 -5.15
N ALA A 45 4.54 -6.87 -4.43
CA ALA A 45 4.46 -8.21 -5.00
C ALA A 45 3.36 -8.36 -6.06
N VAL A 46 2.20 -7.72 -5.88
CA VAL A 46 1.15 -7.67 -6.92
C VAL A 46 1.69 -7.06 -8.21
N ALA A 47 2.42 -5.95 -8.11
CA ALA A 47 3.01 -5.29 -9.28
C ALA A 47 4.11 -6.14 -9.94
N LEU A 48 4.94 -6.83 -9.14
CA LEU A 48 5.94 -7.78 -9.67
C LEU A 48 5.27 -8.95 -10.39
N ALA A 49 4.20 -9.53 -9.83
CA ALA A 49 3.46 -10.63 -10.45
C ALA A 49 2.84 -10.22 -11.79
N VAL A 50 2.27 -9.02 -11.88
CA VAL A 50 1.74 -8.48 -13.14
C VAL A 50 2.86 -8.19 -14.14
N ALA A 51 3.95 -7.55 -13.70
CA ALA A 51 5.07 -7.22 -14.57
C ALA A 51 5.80 -8.45 -15.15
N ASP A 52 5.74 -9.60 -14.48
CA ASP A 52 6.31 -10.87 -14.96
C ASP A 52 5.44 -11.54 -16.05
N GLN A 53 4.15 -11.19 -16.12
CA GLN A 53 3.24 -11.65 -17.17
C GLN A 53 3.40 -10.86 -18.48
N ASP A 54 3.96 -9.66 -18.41
CA ASP A 54 4.20 -8.83 -19.58
C ASP A 54 5.24 -9.50 -20.49
N LYS A 55 4.92 -9.62 -21.78
CA LYS A 55 5.87 -10.15 -22.75
C LYS A 55 7.07 -9.21 -22.81
N PRO A 56 8.30 -9.70 -22.56
CA PRO A 56 9.47 -8.83 -22.57
C PRO A 56 9.66 -8.25 -23.97
N VAL A 57 9.30 -6.98 -24.13
CA VAL A 57 9.82 -6.16 -25.23
C VAL A 57 11.27 -5.89 -24.83
N SER A 58 12.18 -6.75 -25.31
CA SER A 58 13.53 -6.95 -24.77
C SER A 58 14.43 -5.70 -24.66
N THR A 59 13.98 -4.53 -25.11
CA THR A 59 14.73 -3.27 -25.12
C THR A 59 14.25 -2.22 -24.13
N VAL A 60 13.12 -2.42 -23.41
CA VAL A 60 12.57 -1.43 -22.47
C VAL A 60 12.62 -2.00 -21.04
N PRO A 61 13.22 -1.30 -20.06
CA PRO A 61 13.25 -1.76 -18.67
C PRO A 61 11.89 -1.57 -17.99
N ASN A 62 11.46 -2.57 -17.22
CA ASN A 62 10.29 -2.47 -16.35
C ASN A 62 10.68 -1.81 -15.02
N ILE A 63 9.86 -0.86 -14.55
CA ILE A 63 10.03 -0.19 -13.26
C ILE A 63 8.79 -0.46 -12.41
N VAL A 64 8.98 -1.14 -11.28
CA VAL A 64 7.92 -1.38 -10.30
C VAL A 64 8.05 -0.38 -9.15
N LEU A 65 6.96 0.29 -8.82
CA LEU A 65 6.88 1.18 -7.65
C LEU A 65 6.65 0.34 -6.40
N SER A 66 7.64 0.30 -5.50
CA SER A 66 7.46 -0.30 -4.18
C SER A 66 6.74 0.67 -3.25
N THR A 67 5.47 0.41 -2.97
CA THR A 67 4.57 1.38 -2.31
C THR A 67 4.56 1.28 -0.78
N ALA A 68 5.07 0.18 -0.22
CA ALA A 68 5.23 0.02 1.21
C ALA A 68 6.46 -0.81 1.58
N HIS A 69 6.98 -0.58 2.79
CA HIS A 69 8.02 -1.41 3.37
C HIS A 69 7.43 -2.73 3.89
N ALA A 70 8.11 -3.86 3.69
CA ALA A 70 7.67 -5.20 4.11
C ALA A 70 7.22 -5.28 5.58
N ALA A 71 7.91 -4.58 6.48
CA ALA A 71 7.58 -4.50 7.90
C ALA A 71 6.19 -3.91 8.23
N LYS A 72 5.50 -3.26 7.28
CA LYS A 72 4.10 -2.85 7.44
C LYS A 72 3.12 -4.02 7.33
N PHE A 73 3.52 -5.12 6.68
CA PHE A 73 2.70 -6.30 6.44
C PHE A 73 3.47 -7.58 6.81
N PRO A 74 4.00 -7.69 8.05
CA PRO A 74 4.97 -8.72 8.41
C PRO A 74 4.39 -10.13 8.32
N ASP A 75 3.09 -10.30 8.60
CA ASP A 75 2.44 -11.61 8.60
C ASP A 75 2.27 -12.18 7.19
N ALA A 76 1.97 -11.32 6.20
CA ALA A 76 1.86 -11.73 4.80
C ALA A 76 3.23 -12.15 4.23
N VAL A 77 4.28 -11.42 4.59
CA VAL A 77 5.65 -11.71 4.17
C VAL A 77 6.16 -13.01 4.80
N GLU A 78 5.97 -13.17 6.11
CA GLU A 78 6.35 -14.38 6.85
C GLU A 78 5.59 -15.61 6.35
N ALA A 79 4.28 -15.51 6.11
CA ALA A 79 3.50 -16.62 5.55
C ALA A 79 3.97 -17.01 4.14
N ALA A 80 4.41 -16.05 3.33
CA ALA A 80 4.84 -16.31 1.98
C ALA A 80 6.22 -16.98 1.92
N CYS A 81 7.23 -16.44 2.61
CA CYS A 81 8.63 -16.86 2.46
C CYS A 81 9.31 -17.38 3.74
N GLY A 82 8.60 -17.42 4.87
CA GLY A 82 9.12 -17.88 6.16
C GLY A 82 10.03 -16.88 6.88
N VAL A 83 10.15 -15.65 6.38
CA VAL A 83 10.99 -14.60 6.97
C VAL A 83 10.12 -13.46 7.48
N ARG A 84 10.23 -13.15 8.78
CA ARG A 84 9.56 -11.98 9.36
C ARG A 84 10.41 -10.73 9.13
N PRO A 85 9.90 -9.71 8.40
CA PRO A 85 10.68 -8.52 8.10
C PRO A 85 10.92 -7.68 9.37
N PRO A 86 12.16 -7.26 9.66
CA PRO A 86 12.45 -6.42 10.81
C PRO A 86 11.97 -4.98 10.58
N LEU A 87 11.71 -4.25 11.67
CA LEU A 87 11.58 -2.80 11.59
C LEU A 87 12.94 -2.19 11.19
N PRO A 88 12.95 -1.10 10.41
CA PRO A 88 14.16 -0.30 10.21
C PRO A 88 14.75 0.16 11.55
N ALA A 89 16.08 0.22 11.65
CA ALA A 89 16.77 0.53 12.91
C ALA A 89 16.33 1.86 13.56
N TRP A 90 15.97 2.86 12.76
CA TRP A 90 15.51 4.17 13.24
C TRP A 90 14.06 4.16 13.79
N LEU A 91 13.34 3.05 13.62
CA LEU A 91 12.02 2.77 14.21
C LEU A 91 12.10 1.81 15.40
N ASP A 92 13.29 1.52 15.92
CA ASP A 92 13.42 0.68 17.10
C ASP A 92 12.64 1.26 18.30
N GLY A 93 12.03 0.37 19.09
CA GLY A 93 11.14 0.72 20.21
C GLY A 93 9.82 1.40 19.81
N LEU A 94 9.48 1.50 18.52
CA LEU A 94 8.20 2.09 18.07
C LEU A 94 7.00 1.42 18.76
N MET A 95 7.02 0.08 18.87
CA MET A 95 5.93 -0.71 19.46
C MET A 95 5.78 -0.53 20.98
N THR A 96 6.73 0.11 21.66
CA THR A 96 6.69 0.34 23.11
C THR A 96 6.41 1.81 23.47
N LYS A 97 6.25 2.69 22.48
CA LYS A 97 5.92 4.11 22.74
C LYS A 97 4.47 4.24 23.18
N SER A 98 4.22 5.19 24.09
CA SER A 98 2.86 5.51 24.52
C SER A 98 2.04 6.07 23.36
N GLU A 99 0.87 5.47 23.12
CA GLU A 99 -0.10 5.98 22.16
C GLU A 99 -0.98 7.06 22.80
N HIS A 100 -1.27 8.13 22.05
CA HIS A 100 -2.16 9.21 22.48
C HIS A 100 -3.42 9.20 21.58
N ILE A 101 -4.40 8.39 21.97
CA ILE A 101 -5.63 8.15 21.20
C ILE A 101 -6.84 8.59 22.02
N LYS A 102 -7.81 9.23 21.36
CA LYS A 102 -9.14 9.46 21.91
C LYS A 102 -10.14 8.58 21.19
N VAL A 103 -10.69 7.61 21.93
CA VAL A 103 -11.77 6.75 21.44
C VAL A 103 -13.07 7.55 21.45
N MET A 104 -13.81 7.49 20.35
CA MET A 104 -15.11 8.14 20.15
C MET A 104 -16.07 7.15 19.49
N ASN A 105 -17.38 7.37 19.65
CA ASN A 105 -18.35 6.56 18.94
C ASN A 105 -18.33 6.87 17.44
N ASN A 106 -18.86 5.95 16.64
CA ASN A 106 -19.14 6.20 15.23
C ASN A 106 -20.37 7.12 15.08
N ASP A 107 -20.23 8.36 15.57
CA ASP A 107 -21.24 9.41 15.58
C ASP A 107 -20.65 10.70 15.01
N GLN A 108 -21.26 11.19 13.92
CA GLN A 108 -20.77 12.37 13.21
C GLN A 108 -20.76 13.61 14.11
N THR A 109 -21.81 13.84 14.89
CA THR A 109 -21.93 15.03 15.74
C THR A 109 -20.90 15.03 16.87
N GLU A 110 -20.59 13.86 17.44
CA GLU A 110 -19.54 13.70 18.44
C GLU A 110 -18.16 14.05 17.87
N VAL A 111 -17.83 13.52 16.68
CA VAL A 111 -16.57 13.79 15.99
C VAL A 111 -16.43 15.27 15.64
N GLU A 112 -17.48 15.88 15.06
CA GLU A 112 -17.49 17.31 14.72
C GLU A 112 -17.28 18.19 15.95
N ARG A 113 -18.01 17.90 17.05
CA ARG A 113 -17.86 18.63 18.31
C ARG A 113 -16.44 18.51 18.86
N PHE A 114 -15.83 17.33 18.78
CA PHE A 114 -14.45 17.15 19.23
C PHE A 114 -13.47 17.97 18.38
N ILE A 115 -13.57 17.91 17.04
CA ILE A 115 -12.72 18.68 16.13
C ILE A 115 -12.81 20.18 16.45
N LEU A 116 -14.02 20.72 16.63
CA LEU A 116 -14.22 22.12 17.00
C LEU A 116 -13.60 22.45 18.36
N SER A 117 -13.69 21.54 19.34
CA SER A 117 -13.14 21.76 20.68
C SER A 117 -11.61 21.86 20.73
N VAL A 118 -10.89 21.23 19.78
CA VAL A 118 -9.42 21.21 19.73
C VAL A 118 -8.83 22.08 18.61
N SER A 119 -9.66 22.49 17.64
CA SER A 119 -9.23 23.35 16.53
C SER A 119 -8.86 24.75 17.03
N ARG A 120 -7.64 25.19 16.69
CA ARG A 120 -7.22 26.59 16.91
C ARG A 120 -7.99 27.57 16.01
N ALA A 121 -8.34 27.15 14.79
CA ALA A 121 -9.08 27.98 13.84
C ALA A 121 -10.49 28.32 14.35
N ALA A 122 -11.17 27.34 14.97
CA ALA A 122 -12.48 27.55 15.57
C ALA A 122 -12.41 28.50 16.79
N LYS A 123 -11.35 28.42 17.59
CA LYS A 123 -11.15 29.27 18.78
C LYS A 123 -10.79 30.72 18.45
N GLN A 124 -10.22 30.97 17.28
CA GLN A 124 -9.79 32.31 16.85
C GLN A 124 -10.86 33.06 16.05
N GLY A 125 -12.07 32.52 15.88
CA GLY A 125 -13.19 33.20 15.23
C GLY A 125 -13.02 33.42 13.72
N VAL A 126 -12.09 32.73 13.06
CA VAL A 126 -11.84 32.84 11.61
C VAL A 126 -12.82 31.98 10.79
N ALA A 127 -13.61 31.14 11.45
CA ALA A 127 -14.69 30.38 10.85
C ALA A 127 -16.04 30.94 11.34
N GLY A 128 -16.50 32.00 10.68
CA GLY A 128 -17.82 32.60 10.81
C GLY A 128 -18.29 33.09 9.45
#